data_AF-A0A0F9KT37-F1
#
_entry.id   AF-A0A0F9KT37-F1
#
_cell.length_a   1.000
_cell.length_b   1.000
_cell.length_c   1.000
_cell.angle_alpha   90.00
_cell.angle_beta   90.00
_cell.angle_gamma   90.00
#
_symmetry.space_group_name_H-M   'P 1'
#
loop_
_entity.id
_entity.type
_entity.pdbx_description
1 polymer ?
#
loop_
_entity_poly.entity_id
_entity_poly.type
_entity_poly.pdbx_seq_one_letter_code
_entity_poly.pdbx_strand_id
1 'polypeptide(L)' 'MTEKEIKCQFCGKVSNIEDLIIRTITTDIYLGMNWGIPSWEEYEEGVCPNTECMRPLMRNNKKIEYKIIGGDEKD' A
#
# COMPACT_ATOMS: atom_id res chain seq x y z
N MET A 1 13.22 14.21 9.37
CA MET A 1 12.43 13.53 10.42
C MET A 1 11.51 12.55 9.70
N THR A 2 11.71 11.24 9.87
CA THR A 2 10.83 10.23 9.29
C THR A 2 9.52 10.26 10.07
N GLU A 3 8.37 10.39 9.39
CA GLU A 3 7.05 10.20 10.03
C GLU A 3 7.06 8.87 10.80
N LYS A 4 6.59 8.86 12.05
CA LYS A 4 6.49 7.64 12.88
C LYS A 4 5.10 7.04 12.87
N GLU A 5 4.10 7.85 12.56
CA GLU A 5 2.68 7.50 12.59
C GLU A 5 2.06 7.80 11.23
N ILE A 6 1.01 7.04 10.91
CA ILE A 6 0.21 7.22 9.71
C ILE A 6 -1.27 7.16 10.04
N LYS A 7 -2.03 8.11 9.48
CA LYS A 7 -3.49 8.12 9.57
C LYS A 7 -4.09 7.51 8.31
N CYS A 8 -4.92 6.48 8.48
CA CYS A 8 -5.68 5.91 7.38
C CYS A 8 -6.73 6.92 6.90
N GLN A 9 -6.70 7.29 5.61
CA GLN A 9 -7.67 8.22 5.02
C GLN A 9 -9.09 7.64 4.91
N PHE A 10 -9.23 6.31 4.94
CA PHE A 10 -10.50 5.62 4.74
C PHE A 10 -11.25 5.33 6.05
N CYS A 11 -10.56 4.84 7.09
CA CYS A 11 -11.18 4.53 8.38
C CYS A 11 -10.78 5.50 9.50
N GLY A 12 -9.88 6.45 9.24
CA GLY A 12 -9.45 7.45 10.21
C GLY A 12 -8.49 6.95 11.29
N LYS A 13 -8.25 5.63 11.40
CA LYS A 13 -7.34 5.03 12.39
C LYS A 13 -5.92 5.57 12.25
N VAL A 14 -5.33 5.99 13.36
CA VAL A 14 -3.91 6.35 13.47
C VAL A 14 -3.15 5.13 14.00
N SER A 15 -2.01 4.82 13.42
CA SER A 15 -1.17 3.69 13.83
C SER A 15 0.30 4.05 13.62
N ASN A 16 1.20 3.44 14.39
CA ASN A 16 2.63 3.55 14.09
C ASN A 16 2.92 2.84 12.76
N ILE A 17 3.93 3.30 12.04
CA ILE A 17 4.33 2.67 10.78
C ILE A 17 4.82 1.23 11.02
N GLU A 18 5.44 0.96 12.17
CA GLU A 18 5.88 -0.39 12.55
C GLU A 18 4.72 -1.36 12.85
N ASP A 19 3.52 -0.83 13.14
CA ASP A 19 2.32 -1.63 13.42
C ASP A 19 1.53 -1.96 12.13
N LEU A 20 2.00 -1.51 10.96
CA LEU A 20 1.34 -1.84 9.69
C LEU A 20 1.52 -3.31 9.36
N ILE A 21 0.46 -3.93 8.84
CA ILE A 21 0.55 -5.31 8.35
C ILE A 21 1.29 -5.27 7.02
N ILE A 22 2.41 -5.98 6.92
CA ILE A 22 3.22 -6.03 5.70
C ILE A 22 2.78 -7.21 4.83
N ARG A 23 2.58 -6.96 3.54
CA ARG A 23 2.35 -8.01 2.53
C ARG A 23 3.20 -7.77 1.28
N THR A 24 3.67 -8.85 0.68
CA THR A 24 4.38 -8.82 -0.62
C THR A 24 3.38 -9.02 -1.74
N ILE A 25 3.42 -8.14 -2.74
CA ILE A 25 2.58 -8.20 -3.93
C ILE A 25 3.44 -8.42 -5.16
N THR A 26 3.15 -9.48 -5.92
CA THR A 26 3.71 -9.72 -7.24
C THR A 26 2.91 -8.96 -8.29
N THR A 27 3.60 -8.17 -9.12
CA THR A 27 3.01 -7.42 -10.24
C THR A 27 2.88 -8.28 -11.50
N ASP A 28 2.30 -7.71 -12.56
CA ASP A 28 2.30 -8.25 -13.91
C ASP A 28 3.57 -7.89 -14.72
N ILE A 29 4.50 -7.13 -14.14
CA ILE A 29 5.74 -6.71 -14.81
C ILE A 29 6.72 -7.87 -14.78
N TYR A 30 6.99 -8.45 -15.96
CA TYR A 30 7.96 -9.52 -16.12
C TYR A 30 9.41 -8.99 -16.03
N LEU A 31 10.22 -9.62 -15.17
CA LEU A 31 11.63 -9.24 -14.97
C LEU A 31 12.61 -10.17 -15.70
N GLY A 32 12.23 -11.43 -15.95
CA GLY A 32 13.12 -12.40 -16.59
C GLY A 32 12.92 -13.83 -16.10
N MET A 33 13.89 -14.70 -16.42
CA MET A 33 13.95 -16.07 -15.91
C MET A 33 15.13 -16.24 -14.96
N ASN A 34 14.87 -16.79 -13.77
CA ASN A 34 15.88 -17.25 -12.82
C ASN A 34 15.81 -18.78 -12.75
N TRP A 35 16.88 -19.47 -13.18
CA TRP A 35 16.94 -20.94 -13.17
C TRP A 35 15.78 -21.62 -13.93
N GLY A 36 15.29 -21.00 -15.00
CA GLY A 36 14.13 -21.49 -15.77
C GLY A 36 12.77 -21.20 -15.14
N ILE A 37 12.73 -20.52 -13.99
CA ILE A 37 11.51 -20.06 -13.34
C ILE A 37 11.27 -18.59 -13.73
N PRO A 38 10.09 -18.23 -14.26
CA PRO A 38 9.78 -16.84 -14.56
C PRO A 38 9.73 -16.00 -13.27
N SER A 39 10.21 -14.77 -13.35
CA SER A 39 10.26 -13.80 -12.26
C SER A 39 9.48 -12.55 -12.65
N TRP A 40 8.73 -12.01 -11.70
CA TRP A 40 7.96 -10.79 -11.84
C TRP A 40 8.43 -9.75 -10.81
N GLU A 41 8.15 -8.48 -11.06
CA GLU A 41 8.47 -7.43 -10.11
C GLU A 41 7.57 -7.55 -8.87
N GLU A 42 8.17 -7.42 -7.70
CA GLU A 42 7.48 -7.49 -6.42
C GLU A 42 7.64 -6.18 -5.65
N TYR A 43 6.67 -5.86 -4.81
CA TYR A 43 6.75 -4.74 -3.89
C TYR A 43 6.06 -5.06 -2.56
N GLU A 44 6.49 -4.37 -1.52
CA GLU A 44 5.89 -4.48 -0.19
C GLU A 44 4.82 -3.40 0.00
N GLU A 45 3.68 -3.79 0.56
CA GLU A 45 2.67 -2.88 1.05
C GLU A 45 2.53 -2.95 2.56
N GLY A 46 2.54 -1.78 3.20
CA GLY A 46 2.06 -1.63 4.58
C GLY A 46 0.58 -1.28 4.55
N VAL A 47 -0.27 -2.16 5.07
CA VAL A 47 -1.73 -1.98 5.08
C VAL A 47 -2.25 -1.58 6.46
N CYS A 48 -3.39 -0.88 6.47
CA CYS A 48 -4.05 -0.47 7.70
C CYS A 48 -4.33 -1.69 8.61
N PRO A 49 -3.95 -1.66 9.90
CA PRO A 49 -4.15 -2.77 10.83
C PRO A 49 -5.61 -2.92 11.27
N ASN A 50 -6.52 -2.03 10.84
CA ASN A 50 -7.95 -2.30 10.97
C ASN A 50 -8.36 -3.35 9.94
N THR A 51 -8.73 -4.54 10.41
CA THR A 51 -9.13 -5.69 9.60
C THR A 51 -10.35 -5.43 8.73
N GLU A 52 -11.22 -4.48 9.09
CA GLU A 52 -12.35 -4.08 8.26
C GLU A 52 -11.95 -3.13 7.12
N CYS A 53 -10.79 -2.47 7.23
CA CYS A 53 -10.31 -1.50 6.25
C CYS A 53 -9.27 -2.12 5.31
N MET A 54 -8.16 -2.61 5.87
CA MET A 54 -7.00 -3.20 5.17
C MET A 54 -6.52 -2.43 3.92
N ARG A 55 -6.78 -1.12 3.84
CA ARG A 55 -6.35 -0.29 2.72
C ARG A 55 -4.82 -0.13 2.75
N PRO A 56 -4.14 -0.21 1.60
CA PRO A 56 -2.72 0.11 1.51
C PRO A 56 -2.47 1.54 1.99
N LEU A 57 -1.45 1.73 2.81
CA LEU A 57 -1.04 3.05 3.30
C LEU A 57 0.39 3.37 2.88
N MET A 58 1.20 2.35 2.65
CA MET A 58 2.59 2.48 2.21
C MET A 58 2.92 1.45 1.13
N ARG A 59 3.84 1.81 0.24
CA ARG A 59 4.42 0.96 -0.80
C ARG A 59 5.94 1.14 -0.81
N ASN A 60 6.71 0.07 -0.64
CA ASN A 60 8.19 0.11 -0.57
C ASN A 60 8.70 1.23 0.35
N ASN A 61 8.17 1.29 1.59
CA ASN A 61 8.46 2.31 2.60
C ASN A 61 8.11 3.76 2.22
N LYS A 62 7.33 3.99 1.16
CA LYS A 62 6.80 5.31 0.79
C LYS A 62 5.31 5.39 1.06
N LYS A 63 4.87 6.50 1.65
CA LYS A 63 3.44 6.78 1.89
C LYS A 63 2.68 6.87 0.58
N ILE A 64 1.48 6.28 0.55
CA ILE A 64 0.56 6.38 -0.59
C ILE A 64 -0.33 7.60 -0.37
N GLU A 65 -0.37 8.49 -1.36
CA GLU A 65 -1.29 9.65 -1.36
C GLU A 65 -2.49 9.34 -2.24
N TYR A 66 -3.66 9.13 -1.62
CA TYR A 66 -4.90 9.02 -2.38
C TYR A 66 -5.42 10.42 -2.72
N LYS A 67 -5.63 10.66 -4.01
CA LYS A 67 -6.44 11.78 -4.48
C LYS A 67 -7.89 11.31 -4.51
N ILE A 68 -8.73 11.89 -3.65
CA ILE A 68 -10.17 11.72 -3.75
C ILE A 68 -10.61 12.54 -4.96
N ILE A 69 -10.91 11.87 -6.07
CA ILE A 69 -11.54 12.50 -7.22
C ILE A 69 -13.01 12.66 -6.83
N GLY A 70 -13.41 13.87 -6.43
CA GLY A 70 -14.79 14.20 -6.14
C GLY A 70 -15.67 13.94 -7.36
N GLY A 71 -16.70 13.13 -7.19
CA GLY A 71 -17.79 13.03 -8.14
C GLY A 71 -18.65 14.28 -8.07
N ASP A 72 -18.24 15.31 -8.79
CA ASP A 72 -19.13 16.40 -9.22
C ASP A 72 -19.46 16.20 -10.70
N GLU A 73 -20.26 15.17 -10.99
CA GLU A 73 -21.15 15.20 -12.16
C GLU A 73 -22.58 15.17 -11.61
N LYS A 74 -23.05 16.35 -11.23
CA LYS A 74 -24.48 16.65 -11.29
C LYS A 74 -24.75 17.12 -12.72
N ASP A 75 -25.22 16.21 -13.55
CA ASP A 75 -26.06 16.53 -14.72
C ASP A 75 -27.53 16.28 -14.35
#